data_AF-A0A914GG68-F1
#
_entry.id   AF-A0A914GG68-F1
#
_cell.length_a   1.000
_cell.length_b   1.000
_cell.length_c   1.000
_cell.angle_alpha   90.00
_cell.angle_beta   90.00
_cell.angle_gamma   90.00
#
_symmetry.space_group_name_H-M   'P 1'
#
loop_
_entity.id
_entity.type
_entity.pdbx_description
1 polymer ?
#
loop_
_entity_poly.entity_id
_entity_poly.type
_entity_poly.pdbx_seq_one_letter_code
_entity_poly.pdbx_strand_id
1 'polypeptide(L)'
;MASNFKPKLTFIDFEFATYNPRGFDIADHFAKYACDYSVKNPPYTDLAKLASKEEMIQFMLAYVEEFYPNLHNEEEKMEEAENLLQETMAFLPISPFFWGGYMINHVLNHPSTFDAFGLALERFGIYFSQKHLLEEL
;
A
#
# COMPACT_ATOMS: atom_id res chain seq x y z
N MET A 1 32.81 -12.99 16.83
CA MET A 1 32.46 -11.76 16.09
C MET A 1 31.25 -12.10 15.23
N ALA A 2 30.05 -11.61 15.58
CA ALA A 2 28.88 -11.79 14.73
C ALA A 2 29.08 -10.93 13.47
N SER A 3 28.86 -11.51 12.29
CA SER A 3 28.93 -10.76 11.02
C SER A 3 27.89 -9.63 11.03
N ASN A 4 28.30 -8.40 10.74
CA ASN A 4 27.45 -7.24 10.45
C ASN A 4 26.65 -7.43 9.13
N PHE A 5 25.91 -8.52 9.02
CA PHE A 5 25.05 -8.77 7.87
C PHE A 5 23.83 -7.86 7.97
N LYS A 6 23.81 -6.81 7.15
CA LYS A 6 22.60 -6.02 6.91
C LYS A 6 21.84 -6.69 5.75
N PRO A 7 20.68 -7.32 5.99
CA PRO A 7 19.89 -7.88 4.90
C PRO A 7 19.51 -6.78 3.92
N LYS A 8 19.66 -7.05 2.62
CA LYS A 8 19.33 -6.11 1.54
C LYS A 8 17.96 -6.47 0.98
N LEU A 9 17.01 -5.55 1.08
CA LEU A 9 15.73 -5.65 0.37
C LEU A 9 15.93 -5.34 -1.11
N THR A 10 15.33 -6.12 -2.00
CA THR A 10 15.36 -5.90 -3.46
C THR A 10 13.94 -6.09 -4.01
N PHE A 11 13.46 -5.12 -4.77
CA PHE A 11 12.19 -5.21 -5.47
C PHE A 11 12.33 -6.01 -6.77
N ILE A 12 11.31 -6.79 -7.11
CA ILE A 12 11.23 -7.65 -8.31
C ILE A 12 9.83 -7.50 -8.94
N ASP A 13 9.60 -8.17 -10.08
CA ASP A 13 8.29 -8.28 -10.74
C ASP A 13 7.63 -6.93 -11.08
N PHE A 14 8.30 -6.15 -11.93
CA PHE A 14 7.87 -4.82 -12.40
C PHE A 14 6.80 -4.88 -13.51
N GLU A 15 5.95 -5.91 -13.54
CA GLU A 15 4.98 -6.12 -14.62
C GLU A 15 3.87 -5.05 -14.69
N PHE A 16 3.59 -4.39 -13.56
CA PHE A 16 2.66 -3.25 -13.45
C PHE A 16 3.39 -1.90 -13.36
N ALA A 17 4.71 -1.85 -13.51
CA ALA A 17 5.47 -0.63 -13.33
C ALA A 17 5.18 0.38 -14.45
N THR A 18 4.83 1.60 -14.05
CA THR A 18 4.56 2.72 -14.94
C THR A 18 4.88 4.04 -14.22
N TYR A 19 4.98 5.14 -14.97
CA TYR A 19 4.87 6.46 -14.36
C TYR A 19 3.49 6.60 -13.70
N ASN A 20 3.48 7.02 -12.44
CA ASN A 20 2.29 7.16 -11.60
C ASN A 20 2.56 8.19 -10.48
N PRO A 21 1.54 8.82 -9.86
CA PRO A 21 1.74 9.59 -8.63
C PRO A 21 2.35 8.68 -7.55
N ARG A 22 3.40 9.14 -6.87
CA ARG A 22 4.10 8.36 -5.85
C ARG A 22 3.18 7.93 -4.70
N GLY A 23 2.18 8.76 -4.37
CA GLY A 23 1.16 8.43 -3.38
C GLY A 23 0.41 7.13 -3.69
N PHE A 24 0.28 6.72 -4.96
CA PHE A 24 -0.34 5.44 -5.30
C PHE A 24 0.51 4.25 -4.86
N ASP A 25 1.81 4.23 -5.17
CA ASP A 25 2.69 3.12 -4.78
C ASP A 25 2.78 2.97 -3.25
N ILE A 26 2.79 4.11 -2.54
CA ILE A 26 2.83 4.13 -1.08
C ILE A 26 1.49 3.65 -0.50
N ALA A 27 0.36 4.14 -1.01
CA ALA A 27 -0.96 3.66 -0.58
C ALA A 27 -1.14 2.17 -0.87
N ASP A 28 -0.67 1.71 -2.02
CA ASP A 28 -0.71 0.29 -2.41
C ASP A 28 0.12 -0.58 -1.47
N HIS A 29 1.27 -0.09 -1.04
CA HIS A 29 2.09 -0.74 -0.03
C HIS A 29 1.33 -0.90 1.31
N PHE A 30 0.69 0.16 1.82
CA PHE A 30 -0.09 0.08 3.05
C PHE A 30 -1.36 -0.77 2.91
N ALA A 31 -2.04 -0.71 1.76
CA ALA A 31 -3.21 -1.54 1.48
C ALA A 31 -2.89 -3.05 1.48
N LYS A 32 -1.62 -3.43 1.30
CA LYS A 32 -1.16 -4.82 1.40
C LYS A 32 -0.99 -5.29 2.85
N TYR A 33 -0.87 -4.40 3.84
CA TYR A 33 -0.71 -4.82 5.23
C TYR A 33 -1.92 -5.62 5.74
N ALA A 34 -3.11 -5.24 5.27
CA ALA A 34 -4.34 -5.94 5.57
C ALA A 34 -4.51 -7.26 4.79
N CYS A 35 -3.62 -7.62 3.87
CA CYS A 35 -3.84 -8.75 2.95
C CYS A 35 -2.88 -9.90 3.23
N ASP A 36 -3.43 -11.09 3.49
CA ASP A 36 -2.64 -12.29 3.73
C ASP A 36 -2.87 -13.32 2.61
N TYR A 37 -1.98 -13.28 1.63
CA TYR A 37 -2.02 -14.19 0.47
C TYR A 37 -1.66 -15.66 0.82
N SER A 38 -1.23 -15.93 2.06
CA SER A 38 -0.94 -17.30 2.50
C SER A 38 -2.19 -18.04 3.00
N VAL A 39 -3.28 -17.31 3.28
CA VAL A 39 -4.54 -17.83 3.77
C VAL A 39 -5.32 -18.50 2.64
N LYS A 40 -5.76 -19.74 2.86
CA LYS A 40 -6.47 -20.55 1.84
C LYS A 40 -7.99 -20.39 1.84
N ASN A 41 -8.58 -19.88 2.92
CA ASN A 41 -10.02 -19.75 3.10
C ASN A 41 -10.33 -18.37 3.69
N PRO A 42 -11.46 -17.73 3.34
CA PRO A 42 -11.77 -16.40 3.82
C PRO A 42 -11.90 -16.35 5.36
N PRO A 43 -11.62 -15.19 6.00
CA PRO A 43 -11.27 -13.92 5.36
C PRO A 43 -9.82 -13.89 4.85
N TYR A 44 -9.61 -13.32 3.66
CA TYR A 44 -8.28 -13.14 3.07
C TYR A 44 -7.60 -11.84 3.53
N THR A 45 -8.39 -10.96 4.13
CA THR A 45 -7.99 -9.67 4.66
C THR A 45 -8.25 -9.55 6.16
N ASP A 46 -7.35 -8.88 6.85
CA ASP A 46 -7.43 -8.53 8.27
C ASP A 46 -7.29 -7.01 8.41
N LEU A 47 -8.43 -6.34 8.56
CA LEU A 47 -8.47 -4.87 8.67
C LEU A 47 -7.77 -4.36 9.94
N ALA A 48 -7.60 -5.20 10.97
CA ALA A 48 -6.86 -4.82 12.17
C ALA A 48 -5.35 -4.67 11.90
N LYS A 49 -4.86 -5.14 10.75
CA LYS A 49 -3.48 -4.96 10.30
C LYS A 49 -3.28 -3.77 9.38
N LEU A 50 -4.32 -2.98 9.07
CA LEU A 50 -4.12 -1.74 8.32
C LEU A 50 -3.10 -0.85 9.05
N ALA A 51 -2.20 -0.24 8.29
CA ALA A 51 -1.18 0.62 8.85
C ALA A 51 -1.82 1.74 9.69
N SER A 52 -1.28 1.99 10.88
CA SER A 52 -1.69 3.13 11.69
C SER A 52 -1.13 4.44 11.11
N LYS A 53 -1.69 5.59 11.50
CA LYS A 53 -1.15 6.90 11.08
C LYS A 53 0.31 7.06 11.50
N GLU A 54 0.66 6.56 12.69
CA GLU A 54 2.02 6.58 13.21
C GLU A 54 2.97 5.74 12.35
N GLU A 55 2.56 4.52 11.96
CA GLU A 55 3.36 3.67 11.06
C GLU A 55 3.54 4.31 9.68
N MET A 56 2.47 4.92 9.14
CA MET A 56 2.55 5.63 7.87
C MET A 56 3.52 6.81 7.95
N ILE A 57 3.44 7.64 9.00
CA ILE A 57 4.38 8.77 9.20
C ILE A 57 5.82 8.29 9.34
N GLN A 58 6.07 7.20 10.08
CA GLN A 58 7.42 6.64 10.19
C GLN A 58 7.96 6.18 8.83
N PHE A 59 7.12 5.56 7.99
CA PHE A 59 7.49 5.23 6.62
C PHE A 59 7.79 6.47 5.79
N MET A 60 6.96 7.53 5.89
CA MET A 60 7.18 8.79 5.17
C MET A 60 8.48 9.48 5.60
N LEU A 61 8.80 9.50 6.89
CA LEU A 61 10.06 10.05 7.38
C LEU A 61 11.26 9.30 6.78
N ALA A 62 11.23 7.97 6.77
CA ALA A 62 12.29 7.17 6.15
C ALA A 62 12.40 7.45 4.63
N TYR A 63 11.27 7.62 3.94
CA TYR A 63 11.24 8.01 2.54
C TYR A 63 11.86 9.39 2.31
N VAL A 64 11.49 10.38 3.13
CA VAL A 64 11.99 11.75 3.07
C VAL A 64 13.49 11.80 3.32
N GLU A 65 14.00 11.06 4.30
CA GLU A 65 15.43 11.00 4.60
C GLU A 65 16.27 10.43 3.44
N GLU A 66 15.75 9.40 2.77
CA GLU A 66 16.43 8.81 1.61
C GLU A 66 16.36 9.73 0.38
N PHE A 67 15.21 10.36 0.13
CA PHE A 67 14.98 11.16 -1.09
C PHE A 67 15.54 12.59 -1.00
N TYR A 68 15.62 13.14 0.21
CA TYR A 68 16.10 14.49 0.49
C TYR A 68 17.27 14.46 1.49
N PRO A 69 18.44 13.90 1.12
CA PRO A 69 19.56 13.67 2.05
C PRO A 69 20.17 14.94 2.63
N ASN A 70 19.88 16.10 2.05
CA ASN A 70 20.37 17.41 2.51
C ASN A 70 19.36 18.12 3.43
N LEU A 71 18.17 17.55 3.65
CA LEU A 71 17.16 18.09 4.56
C LEU A 71 17.50 17.65 5.99
N HIS A 72 18.21 18.50 6.72
CA HIS A 72 18.70 18.17 8.07
C HIS A 72 17.79 18.69 9.19
N ASN A 73 16.85 19.57 8.88
CA ASN A 73 15.92 20.11 9.86
C ASN A 73 14.78 19.11 10.12
N GLU A 74 14.64 18.67 11.37
CA GLU A 74 13.62 17.69 11.77
C GLU A 74 12.18 18.21 11.64
N GLU A 75 11.93 19.51 11.85
CA GLU A 75 10.60 20.10 11.60
C GLU A 75 10.25 20.08 10.11
N GLU A 76 11.20 20.44 9.25
CA GLU A 76 10.99 20.44 7.79
C GLU A 76 10.80 19.01 7.26
N LYS A 77 11.53 18.02 7.79
CA LYS A 77 11.32 16.60 7.46
C LYS A 77 9.92 16.14 7.86
N MET A 78 9.46 16.52 9.06
CA MET A 78 8.13 16.17 9.54
C MET A 78 7.05 16.79 8.66
N GLU A 79 7.18 18.07 8.30
CA GLU A 79 6.26 18.75 7.40
C GLU A 79 6.19 18.05 6.02
N GLU A 80 7.33 17.71 5.43
CA GLU A 80 7.36 16.98 4.15
C GLU A 80 6.74 15.57 4.27
N ALA A 81 6.97 14.88 5.40
CA ALA A 81 6.37 13.57 5.66
C ALA A 81 4.83 13.67 5.80
N GLU A 82 4.31 14.71 6.46
CA GLU A 82 2.87 14.97 6.56
C GLU A 82 2.27 15.34 5.20
N ASN A 83 2.97 16.13 4.39
CA ASN A 83 2.56 16.45 3.01
C ASN A 83 2.47 15.19 2.13
N LEU A 84 3.46 14.29 2.25
CA LEU A 84 3.47 13.02 1.52
C LEU A 84 2.35 12.09 1.99
N LEU A 85 2.03 12.09 3.29
CA LEU A 85 0.86 11.38 3.81
C LEU A 85 -0.42 11.93 3.20
N GLN A 86 -0.59 13.25 3.17
CA GLN A 86 -1.77 13.87 2.58
C GLN A 86 -1.92 13.54 1.09
N GLU A 87 -0.82 13.55 0.31
CA GLU A 87 -0.80 13.12 -1.09
C GLU A 87 -1.27 11.66 -1.26
N THR A 88 -0.95 10.80 -0.27
CA THR A 88 -1.24 9.36 -0.29
C THR A 88 -2.70 9.04 0.09
N MET A 89 -3.35 9.89 0.90
CA MET A 89 -4.66 9.58 1.51
C MET A 89 -5.74 9.19 0.50
N ALA A 90 -5.85 9.92 -0.61
CA ALA A 90 -6.83 9.61 -1.65
C ALA A 90 -6.57 8.27 -2.34
N PHE A 91 -5.33 7.79 -2.36
CA PHE A 91 -4.99 6.53 -3.00
C PHE A 91 -5.25 5.30 -2.12
N LEU A 92 -5.42 5.47 -0.80
CA LEU A 92 -5.77 4.38 0.13
C LEU A 92 -7.03 3.62 -0.31
N PRO A 93 -8.15 4.27 -0.68
CA PRO A 93 -9.29 3.58 -1.28
C PRO A 93 -9.08 3.20 -2.75
N ILE A 94 -8.28 3.96 -3.53
CA ILE A 94 -8.11 3.73 -4.98
C ILE A 94 -7.35 2.44 -5.27
N SER A 95 -6.29 2.11 -4.52
CA SER A 95 -5.51 0.88 -4.74
C SER A 95 -6.37 -0.38 -4.58
N PRO A 96 -7.12 -0.58 -3.47
CA PRO A 96 -8.02 -1.72 -3.33
C PRO A 96 -9.07 -1.79 -4.46
N PHE A 97 -9.61 -0.66 -4.89
CA PHE A 97 -10.55 -0.61 -6.01
C PHE A 97 -9.91 -1.09 -7.32
N PHE A 98 -8.71 -0.60 -7.64
CA PHE A 98 -7.94 -1.00 -8.82
C PHE A 98 -7.69 -2.51 -8.82
N TRP A 99 -7.17 -3.06 -7.72
CA TRP A 99 -6.86 -4.49 -7.63
C TRP A 99 -8.12 -5.36 -7.61
N GLY A 100 -9.21 -4.92 -6.97
CA GLY A 100 -10.49 -5.61 -7.03
C GLY A 100 -10.98 -5.77 -8.48
N GLY A 101 -10.88 -4.71 -9.28
CA GLY A 101 -11.23 -4.75 -10.70
C GLY A 101 -10.32 -5.66 -11.52
N TYR A 102 -9.01 -5.56 -11.32
CA TYR A 102 -8.03 -6.44 -11.98
C TYR A 102 -8.31 -7.91 -11.68
N MET A 103 -8.60 -8.26 -10.43
CA MET A 103 -8.84 -9.63 -10.00
C MET A 103 -10.11 -10.23 -10.60
N ILE A 104 -11.20 -9.45 -10.70
CA ILE A 104 -12.41 -9.89 -11.42
C ILE A 104 -12.06 -10.22 -12.87
N ASN A 105 -11.37 -9.31 -13.57
CA ASN A 105 -10.96 -9.52 -14.95
C ASN A 105 -10.03 -10.75 -15.08
N HIS A 106 -9.10 -10.93 -14.13
CA HIS A 106 -8.17 -12.04 -14.12
C HIS A 106 -8.91 -13.39 -14.03
N VAL A 107 -9.85 -13.54 -13.08
CA VAL A 107 -10.64 -14.79 -12.88
C VAL A 107 -11.44 -15.16 -14.12
N LEU A 108 -11.99 -14.17 -14.82
CA LEU A 108 -12.78 -14.41 -16.03
C LEU A 108 -11.93 -14.95 -17.19
N ASN A 109 -10.63 -14.64 -17.22
CA ASN A 109 -9.74 -15.01 -18.32
C ASN A 109 -8.75 -16.14 -17.95
N HIS A 110 -8.49 -16.37 -16.66
CA HIS A 110 -7.51 -17.32 -16.14
C HIS A 110 -8.10 -18.10 -14.96
N PRO A 111 -8.76 -19.24 -15.21
CA PRO A 111 -9.28 -20.09 -14.15
C PRO A 111 -8.16 -20.51 -13.18
N SER A 112 -8.29 -20.14 -11.92
CA SER A 112 -7.32 -20.42 -10.86
C SER A 112 -7.94 -21.23 -9.74
N THR A 113 -7.13 -22.00 -9.02
CA THR A 113 -7.54 -22.66 -7.77
C THR A 113 -7.63 -21.70 -6.59
N PHE A 114 -7.09 -20.49 -6.74
CA PHE A 114 -7.21 -19.42 -5.76
C PHE A 114 -8.55 -18.68 -5.94
N ASP A 115 -9.24 -18.41 -4.83
CA ASP A 115 -10.50 -17.66 -4.80
C ASP A 115 -10.27 -16.15 -4.98
N ALA A 116 -9.82 -15.79 -6.18
CA ALA A 116 -9.58 -14.40 -6.55
C ALA A 116 -10.89 -13.60 -6.62
N PHE A 117 -12.05 -14.24 -6.78
CA PHE A 117 -13.33 -13.53 -6.70
C PHE A 117 -13.65 -13.11 -5.27
N GLY A 118 -13.49 -14.01 -4.28
CA GLY A 118 -13.65 -13.68 -2.87
C GLY A 118 -12.72 -12.57 -2.41
N LEU A 119 -11.43 -12.65 -2.75
CA LEU A 119 -10.48 -11.58 -2.43
C LEU A 119 -10.81 -10.26 -3.16
N ALA A 120 -11.32 -10.30 -4.40
CA ALA A 120 -11.78 -9.09 -5.08
C ALA A 120 -12.94 -8.40 -4.33
N LEU A 121 -13.90 -9.18 -3.82
CA LEU A 121 -15.02 -8.64 -3.02
C LEU A 121 -14.52 -7.99 -1.73
N GLU A 122 -13.57 -8.61 -1.02
CA GLU A 122 -12.98 -8.02 0.19
C GLU A 122 -12.24 -6.70 -0.13
N ARG A 123 -11.52 -6.64 -1.26
CA ARG A 123 -10.87 -5.41 -1.75
C ARG A 123 -11.87 -4.28 -2.01
N PHE A 124 -13.02 -4.57 -2.62
CA PHE A 124 -14.09 -3.57 -2.76
C PHE A 124 -14.69 -3.15 -1.41
N GLY A 125 -14.78 -4.08 -0.45
CA GLY A 125 -15.16 -3.77 0.93
C GLY A 125 -14.25 -2.71 1.57
N ILE A 126 -12.93 -2.84 1.38
CA ILE A 126 -11.95 -1.85 1.84
C ILE A 126 -12.16 -0.50 1.13
N TYR A 127 -12.33 -0.51 -0.20
CA TYR A 127 -12.63 0.72 -0.94
C TYR A 127 -13.84 1.47 -0.36
N PHE A 128 -14.95 0.77 -0.13
CA PHE A 128 -16.17 1.42 0.37
C PHE A 128 -16.05 1.88 1.82
N SER A 129 -15.25 1.23 2.66
CA SER A 129 -15.02 1.70 4.04
C SER A 129 -14.15 2.96 4.10
N GLN A 130 -13.26 3.14 3.11
CA GLN A 130 -12.33 4.27 3.02
C GLN A 130 -12.73 5.34 2.00
N LYS A 131 -13.88 5.17 1.32
CA LYS A 131 -14.32 6.06 0.22
C LYS A 131 -14.42 7.54 0.63
N HIS A 132 -14.73 7.83 1.90
CA HIS A 132 -14.81 9.19 2.43
C HIS A 132 -13.52 9.99 2.22
N LEU A 133 -12.35 9.33 2.15
CA LEU A 133 -11.07 9.99 1.88
C LEU A 133 -10.98 10.61 0.48
N LEU A 134 -11.85 10.22 -0.45
CA LEU A 134 -11.96 10.84 -1.78
C LEU A 134 -12.77 12.13 -1.78
N GLU A 135 -13.57 12.35 -0.75
CA GLU A 135 -14.42 13.54 -0.60
C GLU A 135 -13.67 14.72 0.04
N GLU A 136 -12.48 14.44 0.59
CA GLU A 136 -11.58 15.41 1.24
C GLU A 136 -10.53 16.02 0.29
N LEU A 137 -10.61 15.67 -1.00
CA LEU A 137 -9.84 16.28 -2.10
C LEU A 137 -10.40 17.65 -2.52
#